data_AF-A0A1U8BD30-F1
#
_entry.id   AF-A0A1U8BD30-F1
#
_cell.length_a   1.000
_cell.length_b   1.000
_cell.length_c   1.000
_cell.angle_alpha   90.00
_cell.angle_beta   90.00
_cell.angle_gamma   90.00
#
_symmetry.space_group_name_H-M   'P 1'
#
loop_
_entity.id
_entity.type
_entity.pdbx_description
1 polymer ?
#
loop_
_entity_poly.entity_id
_entity_poly.type
_entity_poly.pdbx_seq_one_letter_code
_entity_poly.pdbx_strand_id
1 'polypeptide(L)'
;MWCQRLRLLTKGKTLFAPSNSLPTYKVFSLGNDRISTTQLAMGREGQERVDNTMKMNPKVDKIQELIRSNPKGGWEKCWEEGLTPWDLGQPTPVILHLLQTDAFPKGRALVPGCGSGHDVFAIASPERYVVGLEISEIAVKKANELYSSLPNANYFAFLKEDFFTWHPTELFDLIIDYTFFCAIEPSMRSAWASQVRDILKPDGELITIIFPISDHVGGPPYKVSVADYEEVLHPLGFKAIYMADNELVIGPRKGREKLGRWKRYLGQSLL
;
A
#
# COMPACT_ATOMS: atom_id res chain seq x y z
N MET A 1 24.81 -3.82 -51.78
CA MET A 1 24.59 -3.18 -53.10
C MET A 1 23.18 -3.53 -53.55
N TRP A 2 22.35 -2.51 -53.85
CA TRP A 2 21.04 -2.55 -54.56
C TRP A 2 19.85 -3.18 -53.79
N CYS A 3 18.61 -2.67 -53.76
CA CYS A 3 17.91 -1.48 -54.31
C CYS A 3 16.54 -1.37 -53.56
N GLN A 4 16.09 -0.21 -53.03
CA GLN A 4 15.10 0.73 -53.64
C GLN A 4 13.89 0.03 -54.31
N ARG A 5 12.60 0.27 -53.99
CA ARG A 5 11.73 1.48 -54.03
C ARG A 5 10.34 1.06 -53.48
N LEU A 6 9.51 1.90 -52.85
CA LEU A 6 8.62 2.85 -53.54
C LEU A 6 8.00 3.89 -52.58
N ARG A 7 7.61 5.02 -53.20
CA ARG A 7 7.26 6.32 -52.62
C ARG A 7 5.76 6.50 -52.36
N LEU A 8 5.49 7.32 -51.33
CA LEU A 8 4.52 8.43 -51.19
C LEU A 8 3.23 8.44 -52.03
N LEU A 9 2.10 8.68 -51.35
CA LEU A 9 1.13 9.72 -51.71
C LEU A 9 0.43 10.27 -50.46
N THR A 10 0.03 11.53 -50.58
CA THR A 10 -0.06 12.58 -49.54
C THR A 10 -1.50 12.97 -49.16
N LYS A 11 -1.62 13.63 -47.99
CA LYS A 11 -2.50 14.77 -47.61
C LYS A 11 -3.60 14.46 -46.58
N GLY A 12 -3.62 15.26 -45.51
CA GLY A 12 -4.83 15.48 -44.70
C GLY A 12 -4.54 15.88 -43.25
N LYS A 13 -4.56 17.19 -42.99
CA LYS A 13 -4.46 17.85 -41.68
C LYS A 13 -5.48 17.28 -40.66
N THR A 14 -5.05 17.05 -39.42
CA THR A 14 -5.38 17.88 -38.24
C THR A 14 -4.54 17.46 -37.05
N LEU A 15 -3.81 18.42 -36.47
CA LEU A 15 -3.16 18.31 -35.17
C LEU A 15 -4.24 18.22 -34.09
N PHE A 16 -4.28 17.10 -33.37
CA PHE A 16 -4.88 17.05 -32.04
C PHE A 16 -3.74 16.90 -31.02
N ALA A 17 -3.63 17.89 -30.14
CA ALA A 17 -2.76 17.84 -28.98
C ALA A 17 -3.15 16.64 -28.08
N PRO A 18 -2.20 15.95 -27.44
CA PRO A 18 -2.57 14.97 -26.41
C PRO A 18 -3.12 15.74 -25.21
N SER A 19 -4.39 15.47 -24.88
CA SER A 19 -5.02 15.97 -23.67
C SER A 19 -4.40 15.28 -22.45
N ASN A 20 -3.58 16.02 -21.71
CA ASN A 20 -3.19 15.64 -20.35
C ASN A 20 -4.40 15.80 -19.43
N SER A 21 -5.19 14.74 -19.31
CA SER A 21 -6.16 14.61 -18.22
C SER A 21 -5.96 13.24 -17.58
N LEU A 22 -5.40 13.23 -16.38
CA LEU A 22 -5.47 12.08 -15.47
C LEU A 22 -6.94 11.68 -15.27
N PRO A 23 -7.24 10.39 -15.07
CA PRO A 23 -8.60 9.96 -14.78
C PRO A 23 -9.11 10.68 -13.54
N THR A 24 -10.15 11.51 -13.72
CA THR A 24 -10.83 12.20 -12.62
C THR A 24 -11.64 11.18 -11.83
N TYR A 25 -11.16 10.83 -10.64
CA TYR A 25 -11.97 10.12 -9.65
C TYR A 25 -13.06 11.08 -9.16
N LYS A 26 -14.35 10.74 -9.40
CA LYS A 26 -15.47 11.49 -8.85
C LYS A 26 -15.50 11.31 -7.33
N VAL A 27 -15.09 12.34 -6.60
CA VAL A 27 -15.34 12.46 -5.17
C VAL A 27 -16.75 13.03 -4.98
N PHE A 28 -17.61 12.29 -4.28
CA PHE A 28 -18.92 12.81 -3.87
C PHE A 28 -18.71 13.93 -2.83
N SER A 29 -19.06 15.16 -3.21
CA SER A 29 -19.17 16.29 -2.29
C SER A 29 -20.41 16.09 -1.42
N LEU A 30 -20.25 15.85 -0.12
CA LEU A 30 -21.35 15.95 0.83
C LEU A 30 -21.69 17.43 1.04
N GLY A 31 -22.91 17.79 0.69
CA GLY A 31 -23.44 19.14 0.78
C GLY A 31 -23.49 19.66 2.22
N ASN A 32 -23.17 20.94 2.34
CA ASN A 32 -23.15 21.70 3.57
C ASN A 32 -24.56 22.25 3.83
N ASP A 33 -25.30 21.68 4.77
CA ASP A 33 -26.60 22.21 5.18
C ASP A 33 -26.59 22.83 6.58
N ARG A 34 -27.34 23.93 6.64
CA ARG A 34 -27.24 25.04 7.59
C ARG A 34 -27.67 24.68 9.01
N ILE A 35 -26.99 25.34 9.95
CA ILE A 35 -27.32 25.46 11.37
C ILE A 35 -28.68 26.15 11.52
N SER A 36 -29.60 25.52 12.26
CA SER A 36 -30.76 26.18 12.87
C SER A 36 -30.76 25.91 14.37
N THR A 37 -30.86 26.99 15.13
CA THR A 37 -30.78 27.07 16.59
C THR A 37 -32.14 26.72 17.20
N THR A 38 -32.19 25.78 18.15
CA THR A 38 -33.25 25.76 19.18
C THR A 38 -32.71 25.12 20.46
N GLN A 39 -33.03 25.76 21.58
CA GLN A 39 -32.44 25.56 22.91
C GLN A 39 -33.34 24.68 23.80
N LEU A 40 -32.70 24.02 24.79
CA LEU A 40 -33.20 23.53 26.08
C LEU A 40 -33.99 22.19 26.15
N ALA A 41 -33.33 21.19 26.73
CA ALA A 41 -33.75 20.57 28.00
C ALA A 41 -32.59 19.77 28.63
N MET A 42 -32.30 20.04 29.90
CA MET A 42 -31.36 19.28 30.73
C MET A 42 -31.94 17.89 31.03
N GLY A 43 -31.20 16.84 30.66
CA GLY A 43 -31.56 15.44 30.92
C GLY A 43 -30.30 14.62 31.25
N ARG A 44 -30.22 14.22 32.52
CA ARG A 44 -29.30 13.30 33.21
C ARG A 44 -28.36 12.46 32.33
N GLU A 45 -27.07 12.62 32.56
CA GLU A 45 -25.99 11.74 32.07
C GLU A 45 -26.19 10.31 32.59
N GLY A 46 -26.74 9.45 31.75
CA GLY A 46 -26.55 8.01 31.84
C GLY A 46 -25.25 7.68 31.11
N GLN A 47 -24.23 7.30 31.86
CA GLN A 47 -22.96 6.83 31.31
C GLN A 47 -23.19 5.47 30.66
N GLU A 48 -23.56 5.48 29.38
CA GLU A 48 -23.57 4.28 28.54
C GLU A 48 -22.13 3.75 28.49
N ARG A 49 -21.90 2.63 29.19
CA ARG A 49 -20.74 1.78 28.91
C ARG A 49 -20.84 1.40 27.45
N VAL A 50 -19.96 1.97 26.62
CA VAL A 50 -19.67 1.44 25.31
C VAL A 50 -19.09 0.05 25.54
N ASP A 51 -19.96 -0.95 25.40
CA ASP A 51 -19.58 -2.36 25.42
C ASP A 51 -18.74 -2.60 24.16
N ASN A 52 -17.42 -2.42 24.29
CA ASN A 52 -16.44 -2.59 23.21
C ASN A 52 -16.13 -4.08 23.03
N THR A 53 -17.15 -4.92 23.02
CA THR A 53 -17.06 -6.31 22.57
C THR A 53 -16.94 -6.26 21.06
N MET A 54 -15.69 -6.33 20.58
CA MET A 54 -15.34 -6.48 19.16
C MET A 54 -16.32 -7.46 18.51
N LYS A 55 -17.16 -6.98 17.58
CA LYS A 55 -17.78 -7.89 16.60
C LYS A 55 -16.64 -8.45 15.75
N MET A 56 -16.16 -9.62 16.15
CA MET A 56 -15.15 -10.36 15.42
C MET A 56 -15.64 -10.57 13.99
N ASN A 57 -14.83 -10.18 13.01
CA ASN A 57 -15.13 -10.41 11.60
C ASN A 57 -14.89 -11.91 11.33
N PRO A 58 -15.93 -12.73 11.07
CA PRO A 58 -15.75 -14.18 10.93
C PRO A 58 -14.80 -14.58 9.80
N LYS A 59 -14.63 -13.70 8.80
CA LYS A 59 -13.63 -13.90 7.74
C LYS A 59 -12.20 -13.80 8.28
N VAL A 60 -11.96 -12.93 9.27
CA VAL A 60 -10.65 -12.78 9.92
C VAL A 60 -10.30 -14.04 10.72
N ASP A 61 -11.26 -14.63 11.43
CA ASP A 61 -11.00 -15.87 12.18
C ASP A 61 -10.64 -17.03 11.23
N LYS A 62 -11.36 -17.13 10.11
CA LYS A 62 -11.11 -18.16 9.09
C LYS A 62 -9.73 -18.01 8.44
N ILE A 63 -9.29 -16.80 8.10
CA ILE A 63 -7.93 -16.61 7.55
C ILE A 63 -6.85 -17.01 8.57
N GLN A 64 -7.06 -16.70 9.86
CA GLN A 64 -6.11 -17.03 10.91
C GLN A 64 -5.98 -18.54 11.10
N GLU A 65 -7.10 -19.26 11.01
CA GLU A 65 -7.10 -20.72 11.03
C GLU A 65 -6.36 -21.32 9.82
N LEU A 66 -6.64 -20.83 8.61
CA LEU A 66 -5.97 -21.29 7.38
C LEU A 66 -4.46 -21.05 7.41
N ILE A 67 -4.04 -19.87 7.85
CA ILE A 67 -2.61 -19.50 7.92
C ILE A 67 -1.90 -20.30 9.01
N ARG A 68 -2.52 -20.50 10.18
CA ARG A 68 -1.96 -21.29 11.27
C ARG A 68 -1.83 -22.77 10.90
N SER A 69 -2.84 -23.32 10.22
CA SER A 69 -2.85 -24.74 9.82
C SER A 69 -1.97 -25.03 8.61
N ASN A 70 -1.63 -24.01 7.80
CA ASN A 70 -0.75 -24.15 6.63
C ASN A 70 0.23 -22.97 6.51
N PRO A 71 1.31 -22.92 7.31
CA PRO A 71 2.20 -21.76 7.35
C PRO A 71 2.88 -21.40 6.01
N LYS A 72 3.08 -22.37 5.11
CA LYS A 72 3.74 -22.14 3.81
C LYS A 72 2.76 -21.80 2.68
N GLY A 73 1.50 -22.23 2.78
CA GLY A 73 0.50 -22.10 1.71
C GLY A 73 -0.79 -21.40 2.13
N GLY A 74 -0.87 -20.92 3.36
CA GLY A 74 -2.09 -20.34 3.94
C GLY A 74 -2.59 -19.11 3.18
N TRP A 75 -1.68 -18.25 2.72
CA TRP A 75 -2.02 -17.08 1.90
C TRP A 75 -2.60 -17.46 0.54
N GLU A 76 -1.96 -18.40 -0.17
CA GLU A 76 -2.48 -18.95 -1.43
C GLU A 76 -3.88 -19.57 -1.24
N LYS A 77 -4.08 -20.33 -0.16
CA LYS A 77 -5.40 -20.89 0.22
C LYS A 77 -6.45 -19.81 0.46
N CYS A 78 -6.09 -18.71 1.10
CA CYS A 78 -7.03 -17.59 1.28
C CYS A 78 -7.47 -16.99 -0.07
N TRP A 79 -6.55 -16.85 -1.03
CA TRP A 79 -6.87 -16.41 -2.39
C TRP A 79 -7.73 -17.43 -3.15
N GLU A 80 -7.41 -18.73 -3.06
CA GLU A 80 -8.19 -19.82 -3.64
C GLU A 80 -9.64 -19.81 -3.15
N GLU A 81 -9.87 -19.56 -1.85
CA GLU A 81 -11.20 -19.50 -1.25
C GLU A 81 -11.90 -18.13 -1.38
N GLY A 82 -11.25 -17.13 -2.00
CA GLY A 82 -11.78 -15.76 -2.07
C GLY A 82 -11.90 -15.07 -0.71
N LEU A 83 -11.16 -15.53 0.30
CA LEU A 83 -11.12 -14.98 1.66
C LEU A 83 -10.07 -13.87 1.76
N THR A 84 -10.39 -12.72 1.18
CA THR A 84 -9.48 -11.57 1.12
C THR A 84 -10.05 -10.34 1.85
N PRO A 85 -10.35 -10.42 3.17
CA PRO A 85 -10.98 -9.32 3.91
C PRO A 85 -10.09 -8.07 4.05
N TRP A 86 -8.80 -8.18 3.74
CA TRP A 86 -7.87 -7.05 3.68
C TRP A 86 -7.96 -6.26 2.36
N ASP A 87 -8.44 -6.89 1.29
CA ASP A 87 -8.53 -6.32 -0.05
C ASP A 87 -9.62 -5.23 -0.09
N LEU A 88 -9.23 -4.01 -0.45
CA LEU A 88 -10.14 -2.86 -0.54
C LEU A 88 -10.92 -2.81 -1.84
N GLY A 89 -10.53 -3.60 -2.85
CA GLY A 89 -11.08 -3.56 -4.21
C GLY A 89 -10.75 -2.28 -4.98
N GLN A 90 -9.92 -1.40 -4.42
CA GLN A 90 -9.55 -0.10 -4.96
C GLN A 90 -8.21 0.37 -4.38
N PRO A 91 -7.54 1.34 -5.01
CA PRO A 91 -6.34 1.94 -4.43
C PRO A 91 -6.63 2.56 -3.06
N THR A 92 -5.66 2.47 -2.17
CA THR A 92 -5.74 3.00 -0.82
C THR A 92 -5.91 4.53 -0.88
N PRO A 93 -6.93 5.14 -0.23
CA PRO A 93 -7.21 6.56 -0.43
C PRO A 93 -6.07 7.50 -0.04
N VAL A 94 -5.27 7.17 1.00
CA VAL A 94 -4.09 7.98 1.37
C VAL A 94 -3.01 7.93 0.30
N ILE A 95 -2.86 6.81 -0.43
CA ILE A 95 -1.93 6.69 -1.56
C ILE A 95 -2.38 7.59 -2.71
N LEU A 96 -3.68 7.61 -3.03
CA LEU A 96 -4.22 8.53 -4.03
C LEU A 96 -4.00 10.00 -3.66
N HIS A 97 -4.14 10.36 -2.39
CA HIS A 97 -3.88 11.72 -1.92
C HIS A 97 -2.40 12.11 -2.00
N LEU A 98 -1.49 11.20 -1.65
CA LEU A 98 -0.05 11.42 -1.80
C LEU A 98 0.38 11.58 -3.26
N LEU A 99 -0.29 10.89 -4.20
CA LEU A 99 -0.09 11.10 -5.65
C LEU A 99 -0.54 12.51 -6.09
N GLN A 100 -1.69 12.98 -5.60
CA GLN A 100 -2.23 14.30 -5.97
C GLN A 100 -1.38 15.47 -5.48
N THR A 101 -0.61 15.26 -4.41
CA THR A 101 0.26 16.26 -3.80
C THR A 101 1.71 16.17 -4.30
N ASP A 102 1.98 15.33 -5.30
CA ASP A 102 3.32 15.01 -5.83
C ASP A 102 4.33 14.66 -4.72
N ALA A 103 3.83 13.99 -3.66
CA ALA A 103 4.58 13.76 -2.43
C ALA A 103 5.45 12.49 -2.47
N PHE A 104 5.40 11.74 -3.57
CA PHE A 104 6.13 10.48 -3.75
C PHE A 104 7.42 10.68 -4.56
N PRO A 105 8.55 10.10 -4.13
CA PRO A 105 9.75 10.02 -4.95
C PRO A 105 9.48 9.47 -6.35
N LYS A 106 10.18 10.00 -7.35
CA LYS A 106 10.23 9.45 -8.72
C LYS A 106 11.17 8.23 -8.76
N GLY A 107 11.19 7.50 -9.86
CA GLY A 107 12.08 6.34 -10.06
C GLY A 107 11.41 5.01 -9.77
N ARG A 108 12.09 4.10 -9.09
CA ARG A 108 11.60 2.73 -8.83
C ARG A 108 10.89 2.67 -7.49
N ALA A 109 9.67 2.14 -7.49
CA ALA A 109 8.90 1.86 -6.28
C ALA A 109 8.63 0.36 -6.09
N LEU A 110 8.56 -0.08 -4.84
CA LEU A 110 8.22 -1.45 -4.45
C LEU A 110 7.00 -1.45 -3.54
N VAL A 111 6.08 -2.38 -3.77
CA VAL A 111 4.97 -2.71 -2.87
C VAL A 111 5.08 -4.19 -2.49
N PRO A 112 5.61 -4.53 -1.30
CA PRO A 112 5.68 -5.91 -0.84
C PRO A 112 4.31 -6.42 -0.39
N GLY A 113 3.98 -7.67 -0.70
CA GLY A 113 2.67 -8.25 -0.41
C GLY A 113 1.53 -7.51 -1.11
N CYS A 114 1.68 -7.26 -2.42
CA CYS A 114 0.79 -6.34 -3.14
C CYS A 114 -0.63 -6.86 -3.33
N GLY A 115 -0.89 -8.15 -3.08
CA GLY A 115 -2.21 -8.77 -3.26
C GLY A 115 -2.76 -8.55 -4.67
N SER A 116 -3.98 -7.99 -4.77
CA SER A 116 -4.61 -7.68 -6.06
C SER A 116 -3.99 -6.48 -6.81
N GLY A 117 -2.97 -5.82 -6.26
CA GLY A 117 -2.15 -4.86 -7.01
C GLY A 117 -2.74 -3.47 -7.20
N HIS A 118 -3.81 -3.12 -6.47
CA HIS A 118 -4.51 -1.83 -6.62
C HIS A 118 -3.57 -0.61 -6.44
N ASP A 119 -2.73 -0.63 -5.40
CA ASP A 119 -1.79 0.46 -5.13
C ASP A 119 -0.64 0.48 -6.15
N VAL A 120 -0.14 -0.69 -6.55
CA VAL A 120 0.90 -0.81 -7.59
C VAL A 120 0.45 -0.11 -8.87
N PHE A 121 -0.76 -0.41 -9.33
CA PHE A 121 -1.33 0.22 -10.52
C PHE A 121 -1.51 1.73 -10.35
N ALA A 122 -2.05 2.18 -9.21
CA ALA A 122 -2.30 3.60 -8.98
C ALA A 122 -1.02 4.45 -8.95
N ILE A 123 0.06 3.89 -8.41
CA ILE A 123 1.34 4.58 -8.23
C ILE A 123 2.16 4.64 -9.53
N ALA A 124 1.91 3.71 -10.45
CA ALA A 124 2.64 3.56 -11.70
C ALA A 124 2.40 4.70 -12.69
N SER A 125 3.50 5.25 -13.23
CA SER A 125 3.47 6.38 -14.16
C SER A 125 4.74 6.44 -15.01
N PRO A 126 4.81 7.30 -16.05
CA PRO A 126 6.04 7.50 -16.82
C PRO A 126 7.27 7.89 -15.99
N GLU A 127 7.07 8.47 -14.81
CA GLU A 127 8.16 8.88 -13.90
C GLU A 127 8.36 7.91 -12.73
N ARG A 128 7.53 6.86 -12.63
CA ARG A 128 7.60 5.88 -11.55
C ARG A 128 7.27 4.46 -12.01
N TYR A 129 8.31 3.62 -12.04
CA TYR A 129 8.15 2.19 -12.32
C TYR A 129 7.92 1.42 -11.02
N VAL A 130 6.83 0.64 -10.94
CA VAL A 130 6.40 0.01 -9.68
C VAL A 130 6.47 -1.51 -9.77
N VAL A 131 7.15 -2.15 -8.82
CA VAL A 131 7.16 -3.59 -8.67
C VAL A 131 6.26 -3.99 -7.51
N GLY A 132 5.26 -4.83 -7.78
CA GLY A 132 4.49 -5.51 -6.75
C GLY A 132 5.04 -6.92 -6.53
N LEU A 133 5.43 -7.25 -5.29
CA LEU A 133 5.78 -8.64 -4.94
C LEU A 133 4.61 -9.30 -4.24
N GLU A 134 4.36 -10.55 -4.57
CA GLU A 134 3.32 -11.36 -3.94
C GLU A 134 3.70 -12.84 -4.00
N ILE A 135 3.53 -13.55 -2.89
CA ILE A 135 3.89 -14.98 -2.81
C ILE A 135 2.81 -15.87 -3.43
N SER A 136 1.57 -15.39 -3.46
CA SER A 136 0.44 -16.11 -4.05
C SER A 136 0.42 -16.02 -5.58
N GLU A 137 0.42 -17.17 -6.24
CA GLU A 137 0.26 -17.25 -7.69
C GLU A 137 -1.12 -16.74 -8.12
N ILE A 138 -2.17 -17.10 -7.36
CA ILE A 138 -3.54 -16.68 -7.65
C ILE A 138 -3.67 -15.16 -7.57
N ALA A 139 -3.08 -14.53 -6.55
CA ALA A 139 -3.10 -13.09 -6.39
C ALA A 139 -2.37 -12.36 -7.53
N VAL A 140 -1.18 -12.84 -7.92
CA VAL A 140 -0.42 -12.28 -9.06
C VAL A 140 -1.20 -12.41 -10.36
N LYS A 141 -1.85 -13.55 -10.61
CA LYS A 141 -2.71 -13.73 -11.79
C LYS A 141 -3.89 -12.75 -11.77
N LYS A 142 -4.59 -12.64 -10.65
CA LYS A 142 -5.70 -11.68 -10.47
C LYS A 142 -5.24 -10.24 -10.72
N ALA A 143 -4.08 -9.84 -10.20
CA ALA A 143 -3.54 -8.50 -10.41
C ALA A 143 -3.23 -8.24 -11.91
N ASN A 144 -2.62 -9.21 -12.60
CA ASN A 144 -2.36 -9.12 -14.04
C ASN A 144 -3.66 -9.03 -14.86
N GLU A 145 -4.68 -9.83 -14.53
CA GLU A 145 -5.99 -9.81 -15.20
C GLU A 145 -6.68 -8.44 -15.07
N LEU A 146 -6.57 -7.81 -13.89
CA LEU A 146 -7.16 -6.49 -13.64
C LEU A 146 -6.44 -5.36 -14.38
N TYR A 147 -5.11 -5.42 -14.51
CA TYR A 147 -4.31 -4.23 -14.82
C TYR A 147 -3.46 -4.29 -16.07
N SER A 148 -3.02 -5.47 -16.54
CA SER A 148 -2.02 -5.57 -17.62
C SER A 148 -2.53 -5.12 -18.99
N SER A 149 -3.84 -4.89 -19.15
CA SER A 149 -4.45 -4.32 -20.36
C SER A 149 -4.73 -2.81 -20.27
N LEU A 150 -4.51 -2.20 -19.11
CA LEU A 150 -4.83 -0.79 -18.88
C LEU A 150 -3.71 0.15 -19.38
N PRO A 151 -4.05 1.42 -19.64
CA PRO A 151 -3.03 2.45 -19.80
C PRO A 151 -2.12 2.45 -18.57
N ASN A 152 -0.80 2.54 -18.78
CA ASN A 152 0.27 2.40 -17.77
C ASN A 152 0.79 0.98 -17.50
N ALA A 153 0.32 -0.06 -18.21
CA ALA A 153 0.85 -1.42 -18.08
C ALA A 153 2.38 -1.54 -18.25
N ASN A 154 3.02 -0.61 -18.97
CA ASN A 154 4.48 -0.58 -19.15
C ASN A 154 5.25 -0.02 -17.94
N TYR A 155 4.57 0.51 -16.93
CA TYR A 155 5.17 1.18 -15.78
C TYR A 155 5.04 0.38 -14.49
N PHE A 156 4.59 -0.87 -14.55
CA PHE A 156 4.61 -1.76 -13.40
C PHE A 156 4.89 -3.21 -13.80
N ALA A 157 5.22 -4.02 -12.80
CA ALA A 157 5.23 -5.47 -12.90
C ALA A 157 4.74 -6.11 -11.60
N PHE A 158 4.00 -7.20 -11.74
CA PHE A 158 3.65 -8.09 -10.63
C PHE A 158 4.54 -9.32 -10.70
N LEU A 159 5.32 -9.55 -9.64
CA LEU A 159 6.26 -10.67 -9.56
C LEU A 159 5.81 -11.63 -8.47
N LYS A 160 5.79 -12.92 -8.82
CA LYS A 160 5.59 -13.99 -7.84
C LYS A 160 6.92 -14.33 -7.18
N GLU A 161 7.23 -13.62 -6.11
CA GLU A 161 8.49 -13.73 -5.40
C GLU A 161 8.27 -13.57 -3.90
N ASP A 162 9.14 -14.21 -3.10
CA ASP A 162 9.18 -14.02 -1.65
C ASP A 162 10.03 -12.80 -1.33
N PHE A 163 9.41 -11.81 -0.67
CA PHE A 163 10.06 -10.58 -0.23
C PHE A 163 11.36 -10.84 0.54
N PHE A 164 11.42 -11.88 1.39
CA PHE A 164 12.56 -12.13 2.28
C PHE A 164 13.75 -12.78 1.58
N THR A 165 13.56 -13.41 0.42
CA THR A 165 14.62 -14.09 -0.32
C THR A 165 14.91 -13.47 -1.68
N TRP A 166 14.05 -12.57 -2.14
CA TRP A 166 14.20 -11.91 -3.42
C TRP A 166 15.25 -10.81 -3.37
N HIS A 167 16.19 -10.84 -4.30
CA HIS A 167 17.26 -9.85 -4.40
C HIS A 167 17.24 -9.24 -5.81
N PRO A 168 16.72 -8.01 -5.96
CA PRO A 168 16.71 -7.32 -7.25
C PRO A 168 18.12 -6.88 -7.64
N THR A 169 18.37 -6.78 -8.94
CA THR A 169 19.61 -6.18 -9.47
C THR A 169 19.63 -4.66 -9.32
N GLU A 170 18.46 -4.03 -9.28
CA GLU A 170 18.29 -2.58 -9.11
C GLU A 170 17.49 -2.26 -7.85
N LEU A 171 18.05 -1.39 -7.02
CA LEU A 171 17.43 -0.92 -5.77
C LEU A 171 16.26 0.04 -6.02
N PHE A 172 15.48 0.29 -4.97
CA PHE A 172 14.28 1.12 -5.01
C PHE A 172 14.51 2.52 -4.43
N ASP A 173 13.91 3.51 -5.08
CA ASP A 173 13.81 4.88 -4.58
C ASP A 173 12.71 5.00 -3.51
N LEU A 174 11.70 4.13 -3.59
CA LEU A 174 10.53 4.12 -2.71
C LEU A 174 10.10 2.68 -2.37
N ILE A 175 9.82 2.41 -1.10
CA ILE A 175 9.09 1.20 -0.67
C ILE A 175 7.83 1.65 0.05
N ILE A 176 6.68 1.06 -0.26
CA ILE A 176 5.40 1.35 0.39
C ILE A 176 4.87 0.09 1.04
N ASP A 177 4.86 0.05 2.36
CA ASP A 177 4.29 -1.05 3.15
C ASP A 177 2.89 -0.68 3.65
N TYR A 178 1.88 -1.45 3.22
CA TYR A 178 0.56 -1.42 3.82
C TYR A 178 0.00 -2.83 3.90
N THR A 179 -0.47 -3.21 5.09
CA THR A 179 -1.00 -4.54 5.40
C THR A 179 -0.01 -5.71 5.21
N PHE A 180 1.28 -5.44 4.97
CA PHE A 180 2.32 -6.47 4.85
C PHE A 180 3.07 -6.70 6.17
N PHE A 181 3.59 -5.65 6.81
CA PHE A 181 4.28 -5.77 8.10
C PHE A 181 3.41 -6.39 9.21
N CYS A 182 2.09 -6.14 9.20
CA CYS A 182 1.18 -6.78 10.15
C CYS A 182 0.77 -8.21 9.74
N ALA A 183 1.01 -8.62 8.50
CA ALA A 183 0.67 -9.95 8.01
C ALA A 183 1.76 -10.98 8.33
N ILE A 184 3.02 -10.54 8.47
CA ILE A 184 4.15 -11.41 8.79
C ILE A 184 4.18 -11.77 10.28
N GLU A 185 4.74 -12.94 10.60
CA GLU A 185 4.99 -13.35 11.98
C GLU A 185 5.83 -12.30 12.73
N PRO A 186 5.52 -11.97 14.00
CA PRO A 186 6.26 -10.95 14.74
C PRO A 186 7.78 -11.18 14.78
N SER A 187 8.22 -12.45 14.82
CA SER A 187 9.64 -12.81 14.78
C SER A 187 10.36 -12.46 13.46
N MET A 188 9.61 -12.21 12.38
CA MET A 188 10.15 -11.85 11.06
C MET A 188 10.35 -10.34 10.89
N ARG A 189 9.90 -9.50 11.84
CA ARG A 189 9.93 -8.02 11.69
C ARG A 189 11.34 -7.46 11.57
N SER A 190 12.32 -8.03 12.28
CA SER A 190 13.74 -7.64 12.12
C SER A 190 14.31 -8.05 10.76
N ALA A 191 13.88 -9.19 10.22
CA ALA A 191 14.25 -9.62 8.86
C ALA A 191 13.59 -8.72 7.80
N TRP A 192 12.34 -8.29 8.03
CA TRP A 192 11.66 -7.31 7.18
C TRP A 192 12.45 -6.00 7.12
N ALA A 193 12.85 -5.46 8.27
CA ALA A 193 13.60 -4.20 8.32
C ALA A 193 14.98 -4.31 7.64
N SER A 194 15.65 -5.46 7.82
CA SER A 194 16.92 -5.75 7.16
C SER A 194 16.76 -5.82 5.64
N GLN A 195 15.71 -6.49 5.17
CA GLN A 195 15.42 -6.59 3.74
C GLN A 195 15.04 -5.24 3.13
N VAL A 196 14.21 -4.43 3.82
CA VAL A 196 13.93 -3.04 3.43
C VAL A 196 15.22 -2.25 3.29
N ARG A 197 16.14 -2.34 4.26
CA ARG A 197 17.45 -1.66 4.20
C ARG A 197 18.24 -2.07 2.96
N ASP A 198 18.25 -3.36 2.63
CA ASP A 198 19.11 -3.93 1.60
C ASP A 198 18.60 -3.67 0.18
N ILE A 199 17.29 -3.56 -0.01
CA ILE A 199 16.69 -3.30 -1.33
C ILE A 199 16.33 -1.83 -1.58
N LEU A 200 16.37 -0.98 -0.53
CA LEU A 200 16.18 0.47 -0.65
C LEU A 200 17.53 1.18 -0.90
N LYS A 201 17.52 2.12 -1.84
CA LYS A 201 18.68 2.99 -2.10
C LYS A 201 19.09 3.77 -0.84
N PRO A 202 20.37 4.16 -0.71
CA PRO A 202 20.86 5.03 0.37
C PRO A 202 20.03 6.27 0.69
N ASP A 203 19.51 6.93 -0.33
CA ASP A 203 18.69 8.15 -0.25
C ASP A 203 17.18 7.89 -0.42
N GLY A 204 16.82 6.62 -0.61
CA GLY A 204 15.46 6.15 -0.80
C GLY A 204 14.59 6.35 0.44
N GLU A 205 13.28 6.22 0.22
CA GLU A 205 12.28 6.44 1.25
C GLU A 205 11.44 5.19 1.49
N LEU A 206 11.16 4.90 2.76
CA LEU A 206 10.15 3.94 3.15
C LEU A 206 8.90 4.70 3.59
N ILE A 207 7.75 4.34 3.05
CA ILE A 207 6.45 4.82 3.50
C ILE A 207 5.70 3.64 4.10
N THR A 208 5.20 3.80 5.33
CA THR A 208 4.44 2.78 6.04
C THR A 208 3.08 3.33 6.39
N ILE A 209 2.02 2.60 6.04
CA ILE A 209 0.70 2.82 6.61
C ILE A 209 0.57 1.84 7.77
N ILE A 210 0.93 2.34 8.97
CA ILE A 210 1.05 1.58 10.21
C ILE A 210 -0.34 1.13 10.63
N PHE A 211 -0.66 -0.14 10.35
CA PHE A 211 -1.97 -0.73 10.57
C PHE A 211 -1.82 -2.22 10.91
N PRO A 212 -2.66 -2.80 11.78
CA PRO A 212 -3.67 -2.17 12.62
C PRO A 212 -3.12 -1.73 13.99
N ILE A 213 -3.31 -0.45 14.33
CA ILE A 213 -3.12 0.07 15.69
C ILE A 213 -4.35 -0.30 16.52
N SER A 214 -4.18 -1.20 17.49
CA SER A 214 -5.25 -1.71 18.39
C SER A 214 -4.69 -2.62 19.48
N ASP A 215 -5.54 -3.04 20.41
CA ASP A 215 -5.15 -3.89 21.55
C ASP A 215 -5.46 -5.39 21.39
N HIS A 216 -5.95 -5.82 20.22
CA HIS A 216 -6.32 -7.21 19.99
C HIS A 216 -5.13 -8.18 20.10
N VAL A 217 -5.45 -9.46 20.33
CA VAL A 217 -4.47 -10.54 20.48
C VAL A 217 -4.55 -11.48 19.29
N GLY A 218 -3.40 -11.97 18.84
CA GLY A 218 -3.29 -12.86 17.70
C GLY A 218 -3.13 -12.12 16.37
N GLY A 219 -3.23 -12.88 15.29
CA GLY A 219 -3.03 -12.42 13.92
C GLY A 219 -2.92 -13.60 12.97
N PRO A 220 -2.72 -13.34 11.66
CA PRO A 220 -2.71 -12.01 11.05
C PRO A 220 -4.13 -11.40 10.88
N PRO A 221 -4.25 -10.07 10.68
CA PRO A 221 -3.17 -9.10 10.90
C PRO A 221 -2.84 -9.02 12.40
N TYR A 222 -1.56 -9.05 12.75
CA TYR A 222 -1.09 -8.81 14.12
C TYR A 222 -1.20 -7.33 14.46
N LYS A 223 -1.50 -6.99 15.72
CA LYS A 223 -1.41 -5.58 16.15
C LYS A 223 0.00 -5.02 15.98
N VAL A 224 0.04 -3.73 15.65
CA VAL A 224 1.28 -2.95 15.52
C VAL A 224 1.07 -1.56 16.12
N SER A 225 2.17 -0.89 16.39
CA SER A 225 2.26 0.48 16.88
C SER A 225 3.41 1.19 16.18
N VAL A 226 3.54 2.50 16.35
CA VAL A 226 4.72 3.23 15.88
C VAL A 226 6.01 2.64 16.48
N ALA A 227 5.97 2.27 17.76
CA ALA A 227 7.11 1.70 18.48
C ALA A 227 7.58 0.37 17.87
N ASP A 228 6.67 -0.50 17.39
CA ASP A 228 7.05 -1.76 16.72
C ASP A 228 7.89 -1.52 15.45
N TYR A 229 7.61 -0.44 14.71
CA TYR A 229 8.39 -0.07 13.53
C TYR A 229 9.72 0.58 13.95
N GLU A 230 9.70 1.48 14.93
CA GLU A 230 10.91 2.13 15.46
C GLU A 230 11.91 1.11 16.00
N GLU A 231 11.44 0.08 16.72
CA GLU A 231 12.26 -0.98 17.30
C GLU A 231 13.14 -1.68 16.26
N VAL A 232 12.60 -1.94 15.06
CA VAL A 232 13.32 -2.65 14.00
C VAL A 232 14.01 -1.72 13.01
N LEU A 233 13.53 -0.49 12.84
CA LEU A 233 14.07 0.49 11.88
C LEU A 233 15.22 1.33 12.46
N HIS A 234 15.11 1.77 13.72
CA HIS A 234 16.13 2.63 14.34
C HIS A 234 17.52 1.99 14.40
N PRO A 235 17.68 0.69 14.76
CA PRO A 235 18.99 0.03 14.76
C PRO A 235 19.66 0.00 13.37
N LEU A 236 18.87 0.14 12.30
CA LEU A 236 19.35 0.16 10.92
C LEU A 236 19.56 1.58 10.37
N GLY A 237 19.46 2.60 11.22
CA GLY A 237 19.71 4.00 10.87
C GLY A 237 18.55 4.71 10.18
N PHE A 238 17.38 4.08 10.10
CA PHE A 238 16.16 4.76 9.67
C PHE A 238 15.64 5.68 10.76
N LYS A 239 15.09 6.83 10.37
CA LYS A 239 14.36 7.75 11.26
C LYS A 239 13.10 8.22 10.56
N ALA A 240 12.03 8.41 11.32
CA ALA A 240 10.81 9.03 10.81
C ALA A 240 11.10 10.50 10.47
N ILE A 241 10.84 10.90 9.23
CA ILE A 241 10.84 12.30 8.78
C ILE A 241 9.43 12.90 8.81
N TYR A 242 8.41 12.05 8.93
CA TYR A 242 7.01 12.42 9.05
C TYR A 242 6.25 11.30 9.76
N MET A 243 5.35 11.69 10.67
CA MET A 243 4.43 10.78 11.35
C MET A 243 3.11 11.53 11.61
N ALA A 244 2.00 11.01 11.11
CA ALA A 244 0.68 11.61 11.31
C ALA A 244 -0.44 10.57 11.33
N ASP A 245 -1.58 10.93 11.89
CA ASP A 245 -2.81 10.15 11.73
C ASP A 245 -3.25 10.13 10.27
N ASN A 246 -3.78 8.99 9.81
CA ASN A 246 -4.39 8.92 8.49
C ASN A 246 -5.87 9.28 8.56
N GLU A 247 -6.21 10.50 8.19
CA GLU A 247 -7.60 11.00 8.15
C GLU A 247 -8.39 10.51 6.92
N LEU A 248 -7.72 9.96 5.90
CA LEU A 248 -8.34 9.49 4.65
C LEU A 248 -8.69 8.01 4.71
N VAL A 249 -9.02 7.54 5.89
CA VAL A 249 -9.20 6.13 6.22
C VAL A 249 -10.63 5.65 5.99
N ILE A 250 -10.78 4.42 5.49
CA ILE A 250 -12.10 3.78 5.36
C ILE A 250 -12.69 3.46 6.74
N GLY A 251 -14.03 3.48 6.87
CA GLY A 251 -14.73 3.35 8.15
C GLY A 251 -14.16 2.30 9.13
N PRO A 252 -13.98 1.02 8.74
CA PRO A 252 -13.48 -0.03 9.63
C PRO A 252 -12.04 0.15 10.14
N ARG A 253 -11.23 0.99 9.48
CA ARG A 253 -9.84 1.27 9.83
C ARG A 253 -9.68 2.61 10.55
N LYS A 254 -10.76 3.40 10.71
CA LYS A 254 -10.70 4.75 11.27
C LYS A 254 -10.12 4.78 12.68
N GLY A 255 -9.12 5.63 12.89
CA GLY A 255 -8.39 5.74 14.16
C GLY A 255 -7.47 4.56 14.47
N ARG A 256 -7.22 3.67 13.49
CA ARG A 256 -6.39 2.47 13.66
C ARG A 256 -5.17 2.46 12.74
N GLU A 257 -4.86 3.58 12.10
CA GLU A 257 -3.71 3.69 11.23
C GLU A 257 -3.06 5.07 11.25
N LYS A 258 -1.72 5.05 11.11
CA LYS A 258 -0.87 6.24 10.98
C LYS A 258 -0.03 6.15 9.71
N LEU A 259 0.25 7.29 9.10
CA LEU A 259 1.19 7.41 7.99
C LEU A 259 2.58 7.77 8.54
N GLY A 260 3.55 6.89 8.31
CA GLY A 260 4.96 7.11 8.62
C GLY A 260 5.79 7.23 7.34
N ARG A 261 6.71 8.20 7.28
CA ARG A 261 7.73 8.32 6.23
C ARG A 261 9.10 8.23 6.87
N TRP A 262 9.97 7.38 6.35
CA TRP A 262 11.25 7.04 6.97
C TRP A 262 12.39 7.19 5.98
N LYS A 263 13.50 7.77 6.44
CA LYS A 263 14.75 7.85 5.68
C LYS A 263 15.92 7.31 6.48
N ARG A 264 16.87 6.70 5.77
CA ARG A 264 18.13 6.26 6.35
C ARG A 264 19.08 7.45 6.49
N TYR A 265 19.54 7.68 7.71
CA TYR A 265 20.63 8.61 7.97
C TYR A 265 21.91 7.77 8.05
N LEU A 266 22.65 7.73 6.95
CA LEU A 266 24.02 7.24 7.00
C LEU A 266 24.78 8.19 7.91
N GLY A 267 25.12 7.74 9.11
CA GLY A 267 26.05 8.49 9.95
C GLY A 267 27.27 8.81 9.08
N GLN A 268 27.68 10.07 9.03
CA GLN A 268 29.01 10.39 8.53
C GLN A 268 29.95 9.49 9.32
N SER A 269 30.57 8.53 8.64
CA SER A 269 31.67 7.78 9.22
C SER A 269 32.63 8.85 9.72
N LEU A 270 32.78 8.95 11.04
CA LEU A 270 33.84 9.75 11.65
C LEU A 270 35.13 9.06 11.21
N LEU A 271 35.67 9.49 10.07
CA LEU A 271 37.03 9.23 9.64
C LEU A 271 37.99 9.99 10.55
#